data_AF-A0A221SP94-F1
#
_entry.id   AF-A0A221SP94-F1
#
_cell.length_a   1.000
_cell.length_b   1.000
_cell.length_c   1.000
_cell.angle_alpha   90.00
_cell.angle_beta   90.00
_cell.angle_gamma   90.00
#
_symmetry.space_group_name_H-M   'P 1'
#
loop_
_entity.id
_entity.type
_entity.pdbx_description
1 polymer ?
#
loop_
_entity_poly.entity_id
_entity_poly.type
_entity_poly.pdbx_seq_one_letter_code
_entity_poly.pdbx_strand_id
1 'polypeptide(L)'
;QTKTLSQWMKEQNVPGIYDIDTRALTKIIREKGTILGRIVCNGIPQKLPPVEDPNRKNLVASVSTKAPQVYNPHGHPRICLVDCGMKYNQLRCFLSRGACVEVVPWDHDIKTLDYD
;
A
#
# COMPACT_ATOMS: atom_id res chain seq x y z
N GLN A 1 24.09 -0.38 -5.31
CA GLN A 1 22.81 -1.02 -5.68
C GLN A 1 22.90 -2.48 -5.24
N THR A 2 21.95 -3.00 -4.46
CA THR A 2 22.09 -4.32 -3.79
C THR A 2 21.54 -5.50 -4.59
N LYS A 3 20.60 -5.27 -5.53
CA LYS A 3 20.03 -6.28 -6.44
C LYS A 3 19.31 -5.63 -7.62
N THR A 4 19.05 -6.40 -8.67
CA THR A 4 18.22 -5.97 -9.81
C THR A 4 16.74 -5.99 -9.46
N LEU A 5 15.91 -5.24 -10.21
CA LEU A 5 14.45 -5.23 -10.04
C LEU A 5 13.86 -6.64 -10.24
N SER A 6 14.28 -7.37 -11.27
CA SER A 6 13.79 -8.72 -11.56
C SER A 6 14.08 -9.70 -10.41
N GLN A 7 15.28 -9.62 -9.83
CA GLN A 7 15.65 -10.47 -8.69
C GLN A 7 14.78 -10.16 -7.47
N TRP A 8 14.59 -8.88 -7.15
CA TRP A 8 13.74 -8.48 -6.03
C TRP A 8 12.27 -8.89 -6.22
N MET A 9 11.72 -8.74 -7.43
CA MET A 9 10.34 -9.17 -7.73
C MET A 9 10.15 -10.68 -7.52
N LYS A 10 11.13 -11.51 -7.92
CA LYS A 10 11.12 -12.97 -7.67
C LYS A 10 11.12 -13.27 -6.16
N GLU A 11 11.98 -12.60 -5.39
CA GLU A 11 12.06 -12.77 -3.93
C GLU A 11 10.75 -12.35 -3.22
N GLN A 12 10.05 -11.35 -3.73
CA GLN A 12 8.78 -10.88 -3.18
C GLN A 12 7.56 -11.61 -3.75
N ASN A 13 7.77 -12.61 -4.62
CA ASN A 13 6.70 -13.34 -5.30
C ASN A 13 5.73 -12.42 -6.07
N VAL A 14 6.27 -11.38 -6.73
CA VAL A 14 5.50 -10.41 -7.52
C VAL A 14 5.72 -10.65 -9.01
N PRO A 15 4.66 -10.91 -9.80
CA PRO A 15 4.79 -11.09 -11.25
C PRO A 15 5.13 -9.78 -11.96
N GLY A 16 5.89 -9.88 -13.05
CA GLY A 16 6.26 -8.76 -13.91
C GLY A 16 6.31 -9.17 -15.37
N ILE A 17 5.89 -8.27 -16.24
CA ILE A 17 6.00 -8.37 -17.70
C ILE A 17 6.61 -7.08 -18.24
N TYR A 18 7.27 -7.18 -19.37
CA TYR A 18 7.85 -6.04 -20.08
C TYR A 18 7.53 -6.18 -21.57
N ASP A 19 7.92 -5.18 -22.36
CA ASP A 19 7.68 -5.15 -23.82
C ASP A 19 6.19 -5.20 -24.21
N ILE A 20 5.38 -4.45 -23.47
CA ILE A 20 3.96 -4.22 -23.74
C ILE A 20 3.71 -2.76 -24.10
N ASP A 21 2.69 -2.49 -24.92
CA ASP A 21 2.24 -1.12 -25.19
C ASP A 21 1.46 -0.56 -23.98
N THR A 22 2.22 -0.02 -23.00
CA THR A 22 1.64 0.62 -21.80
C THR A 22 0.83 1.88 -22.14
N ARG A 23 1.08 2.51 -23.30
CA ARG A 23 0.30 3.66 -23.78
C ARG A 23 -1.08 3.23 -24.25
N ALA A 24 -1.19 2.15 -25.02
CA ALA A 24 -2.48 1.57 -25.39
C ALA A 24 -3.27 1.14 -24.16
N LEU A 25 -2.63 0.47 -23.20
CA LEU A 25 -3.27 0.07 -21.94
C LEU A 25 -3.81 1.28 -21.16
N THR A 26 -3.03 2.36 -21.08
CA THR A 26 -3.43 3.59 -20.40
C THR A 26 -4.64 4.26 -21.07
N LYS A 27 -4.70 4.28 -22.41
CA LYS A 27 -5.88 4.80 -23.14
C LYS A 27 -7.14 4.00 -22.79
N ILE A 28 -7.05 2.67 -22.81
CA ILE A 28 -8.17 1.77 -22.48
C ILE A 28 -8.68 2.04 -21.07
N ILE A 29 -7.79 2.13 -20.06
CA ILE A 29 -8.17 2.41 -18.66
C ILE A 29 -8.80 3.81 -18.54
N ARG A 30 -8.23 4.82 -19.19
CA ARG A 30 -8.77 6.20 -19.11
C ARG A 30 -10.18 6.30 -19.70
N GLU A 31 -10.47 5.59 -20.78
CA GLU A 31 -11.76 5.65 -21.48
C GLU A 31 -12.85 4.82 -20.79
N LYS A 32 -12.50 3.66 -20.21
CA LYS A 32 -13.47 2.75 -19.58
C LYS A 32 -13.57 2.87 -18.05
N GLY A 33 -12.69 3.63 -17.41
CA GLY A 33 -12.58 3.72 -15.96
C GLY A 33 -11.83 2.53 -15.35
N THR A 34 -12.21 2.12 -14.14
CA THR A 34 -11.56 0.99 -13.46
C THR A 34 -11.80 -0.32 -14.21
N ILE A 35 -10.73 -0.97 -14.65
CA ILE A 35 -10.79 -2.27 -15.35
C ILE A 35 -10.09 -3.31 -14.49
N LEU A 36 -10.74 -4.46 -14.31
CA LEU A 36 -10.11 -5.64 -13.70
C LEU A 36 -9.23 -6.35 -14.73
N GLY A 37 -8.02 -6.76 -14.30
CA GLY A 37 -7.05 -7.43 -15.16
C GLY A 37 -6.28 -8.52 -14.41
N ARG A 38 -5.62 -9.40 -15.18
CA ARG A 38 -4.77 -10.48 -14.65
C ARG A 38 -3.61 -10.73 -15.62
N ILE A 39 -2.43 -11.00 -15.07
CA ILE A 39 -1.29 -11.54 -15.83
C ILE A 39 -1.39 -13.07 -15.82
N VAL A 40 -1.33 -13.69 -17.01
CA VAL A 40 -1.38 -15.14 -17.17
C VAL A 40 -0.10 -15.59 -17.90
N CYS A 41 0.62 -16.54 -17.29
CA CYS A 41 1.81 -17.14 -17.87
C CYS A 41 1.47 -18.54 -18.43
N ASN A 42 2.22 -18.98 -19.44
CA ASN A 42 2.10 -20.31 -20.06
C ASN A 42 0.77 -20.57 -20.81
N GLY A 43 0.24 -19.55 -21.47
CA GLY A 43 -0.99 -19.62 -22.26
C GLY A 43 -2.25 -19.36 -21.43
N ILE A 44 -3.35 -19.00 -22.09
CA ILE A 44 -4.64 -18.72 -21.45
C ILE A 44 -5.37 -20.05 -21.22
N PRO A 45 -5.62 -20.47 -19.97
CA PRO A 45 -6.41 -21.67 -19.69
C PRO A 45 -7.83 -21.57 -20.27
N GLN A 46 -8.40 -22.69 -20.74
CA GLN A 46 -9.76 -22.74 -21.28
C GLN A 46 -10.83 -22.26 -20.28
N LYS A 47 -10.60 -22.46 -18.98
CA LYS A 47 -11.47 -21.99 -17.91
C LYS A 47 -10.66 -21.13 -16.95
N LEU A 48 -10.90 -19.83 -16.98
CA LEU A 48 -10.38 -18.89 -16.00
C LEU A 48 -11.54 -18.45 -15.08
N PRO A 49 -11.34 -18.44 -13.75
CA PRO A 49 -12.30 -17.82 -12.86
C PRO A 49 -12.36 -16.31 -13.16
N PRO A 50 -13.51 -15.66 -12.91
CA PRO A 50 -13.63 -14.21 -13.00
C PRO A 50 -12.50 -13.50 -12.25
N VAL A 51 -12.08 -12.34 -12.76
CA VAL A 51 -11.12 -11.52 -12.02
C VAL A 51 -11.81 -11.00 -10.77
N GLU A 52 -11.20 -11.22 -9.62
CA GLU A 52 -11.73 -10.74 -8.36
C GLU A 52 -11.54 -9.23 -8.27
N ASP A 53 -12.59 -8.52 -7.86
CA ASP A 53 -12.51 -7.08 -7.58
C ASP A 53 -11.96 -6.84 -6.16
N PRO A 54 -10.72 -6.30 -6.03
CA PRO A 54 -10.13 -6.05 -4.72
C PRO A 54 -10.89 -5.00 -3.92
N ASN A 55 -11.65 -4.11 -4.57
CA ASN A 55 -12.41 -3.05 -3.89
C ASN A 55 -13.59 -3.59 -3.07
N ARG A 56 -13.95 -4.87 -3.24
CA ARG A 56 -14.96 -5.54 -2.43
C ARG A 56 -14.44 -5.95 -1.04
N LYS A 57 -13.12 -5.86 -0.81
CA LYS A 57 -12.46 -6.16 0.47
C LYS A 57 -12.11 -4.85 1.18
N ASN A 58 -12.02 -4.90 2.51
CA ASN A 58 -11.42 -3.82 3.27
C ASN A 58 -9.89 -3.86 3.10
N LEU A 59 -9.39 -3.19 2.06
CA LEU A 59 -7.95 -3.09 1.77
C LEU A 59 -7.18 -2.34 2.86
N VAL A 60 -7.84 -1.41 3.56
CA VAL A 60 -7.23 -0.68 4.68
C VAL A 60 -6.86 -1.65 5.81
N ALA A 61 -7.78 -2.55 6.18
CA ALA A 61 -7.51 -3.55 7.22
C ALA A 61 -6.36 -4.51 6.87
N SER A 62 -6.16 -4.83 5.58
CA SER A 62 -5.08 -5.72 5.17
C SER A 62 -3.70 -5.07 5.27
N VAL A 63 -3.60 -3.76 5.07
CA VAL A 63 -2.33 -3.01 5.06
C VAL A 63 -2.00 -2.27 6.35
N SER A 64 -3.01 -1.99 7.19
CA SER A 64 -2.82 -1.28 8.46
C SER A 64 -1.92 -2.05 9.43
N THR A 65 -1.15 -1.31 10.23
CA THR A 65 -0.39 -1.82 11.38
C THR A 65 -1.29 -2.63 12.31
N LYS A 66 -0.70 -3.64 12.96
CA LYS A 66 -1.43 -4.56 13.86
C LYS A 66 -1.42 -4.10 15.32
N ALA A 67 -0.55 -3.17 15.68
CA ALA A 67 -0.46 -2.63 17.02
C ALA A 67 -0.01 -1.16 16.98
N PRO A 68 -0.39 -0.35 17.98
CA PRO A 68 0.13 0.99 18.17
C PRO A 68 1.66 1.00 18.29
N GLN A 69 2.30 2.02 17.74
CA GLN A 69 3.74 2.23 17.85
C GLN A 69 4.06 3.72 17.95
N VAL A 70 4.82 4.08 18.99
CA VAL A 70 5.28 5.46 19.21
C VAL A 70 6.68 5.65 18.63
N TYR A 71 6.86 6.76 17.93
CA TYR A 71 8.11 7.20 17.34
C TYR A 71 8.48 8.58 17.89
N ASN A 72 9.76 8.78 18.21
CA ASN A 72 10.29 10.01 18.83
C ASN A 72 9.48 10.43 20.08
N PRO A 73 9.50 9.61 21.16
CA PRO A 73 8.61 9.78 22.31
C PRO A 73 8.80 11.10 23.09
N HIS A 74 9.94 11.76 22.91
CA HIS A 74 10.25 13.07 23.52
C HIS A 74 10.01 14.25 22.57
N GLY A 75 9.45 13.97 21.39
CA GLY A 75 9.12 14.97 20.38
C GLY A 75 7.86 15.77 20.70
N HIS A 76 7.71 16.90 20.02
CA HIS A 76 6.54 17.76 20.08
C HIS A 76 6.30 18.42 18.71
N PRO A 77 5.05 18.56 18.25
CA PRO A 77 3.81 18.11 18.91
C PRO A 77 3.66 16.57 18.91
N ARG A 78 2.76 16.06 19.74
CA ARG A 78 2.31 14.67 19.79
C ARG A 78 1.18 14.47 18.78
N ILE A 79 1.41 13.65 17.77
CA ILE A 79 0.49 13.41 16.64
C ILE A 79 0.03 11.96 16.68
N CYS A 80 -1.29 11.74 16.73
CA CYS A 80 -1.89 10.45 16.46
C CYS A 80 -2.03 10.25 14.94
N LEU A 81 -1.43 9.18 14.40
CA LEU A 81 -1.45 8.85 12.98
C LEU A 81 -2.20 7.53 12.79
N VAL A 82 -3.43 7.62 12.28
CA VAL A 82 -4.25 6.45 11.93
C VAL A 82 -3.73 5.81 10.64
N ASP A 83 -3.23 4.59 10.73
CA ASP A 83 -2.62 3.90 9.61
C ASP A 83 -3.67 3.26 8.69
N CYS A 84 -4.00 3.96 7.60
CA CYS A 84 -4.83 3.45 6.51
C CYS A 84 -4.03 2.93 5.31
N GLY A 85 -2.78 2.50 5.50
CA GLY A 85 -1.81 2.24 4.44
C GLY A 85 -0.85 3.40 4.23
N MET A 86 -0.37 3.97 5.34
CA MET A 86 0.53 5.12 5.32
C MET A 86 1.84 4.80 4.59
N LYS A 87 2.42 5.83 3.96
CA LYS A 87 3.76 5.71 3.37
C LYS A 87 4.78 6.13 4.41
N TYR A 88 5.86 5.35 4.56
CA TYR A 88 6.96 5.67 5.49
C TYR A 88 7.52 7.09 5.39
N ASN A 89 7.42 7.74 4.23
CA ASN A 89 7.87 9.12 4.09
C ASN A 89 7.02 10.14 4.87
N GLN A 90 5.72 9.88 5.07
CA GLN A 90 4.87 10.74 5.90
C GLN A 90 5.39 10.73 7.34
N LEU A 91 5.63 9.54 7.91
CA LEU A 91 6.25 9.37 9.22
C LEU A 91 7.60 10.09 9.31
N ARG A 92 8.50 9.87 8.34
CA ARG A 92 9.81 10.56 8.32
C ARG A 92 9.69 12.08 8.33
N CYS A 93 8.73 12.65 7.59
CA CYS A 93 8.50 14.09 7.55
C CYS A 93 8.02 14.65 8.90
N PHE A 94 7.22 13.92 9.66
CA PHE A 94 6.82 14.35 11.01
C PHE A 94 7.99 14.29 11.98
N LEU A 95 8.73 13.18 11.99
CA LEU A 95 9.89 12.99 12.85
C LEU A 95 10.98 14.02 12.57
N SER A 96 11.22 14.35 11.30
CA SER A 96 12.20 15.39 10.93
C SER A 96 11.82 16.79 11.39
N ARG A 97 10.56 17.02 11.76
CA ARG A 97 10.06 18.28 12.33
C ARG A 97 10.01 18.26 13.85
N GLY A 98 10.52 17.19 14.47
CA GLY A 98 10.59 17.03 15.91
C GLY A 98 9.32 16.47 16.56
N ALA A 99 8.29 16.08 15.80
CA ALA A 99 7.04 15.56 16.35
C ALA A 99 7.23 14.19 17.03
N CYS A 100 6.46 13.94 18.09
CA CYS A 100 6.19 12.60 18.61
C CYS A 100 5.03 12.02 17.80
N VAL A 101 5.20 10.84 17.19
CA VAL A 101 4.16 10.25 16.33
C VAL A 101 3.74 8.91 16.89
N GLU A 102 2.48 8.78 17.27
CA GLU A 102 1.86 7.51 17.64
C GLU A 102 1.08 6.98 16.45
N VAL A 103 1.62 5.94 15.80
CA VAL A 103 0.96 5.27 14.68
C VAL A 103 0.03 4.21 15.24
N VAL A 104 -1.26 4.26 14.90
CA VAL A 104 -2.28 3.34 15.41
C VAL A 104 -2.99 2.57 14.30
N PRO A 105 -3.54 1.37 14.58
CA PRO A 105 -4.36 0.65 13.62
C PRO A 105 -5.55 1.48 13.10
N TRP A 106 -6.03 1.16 11.90
CA TRP A 106 -7.12 1.86 11.22
C TRP A 106 -8.44 1.89 12.02
N ASP A 107 -8.66 0.88 12.87
CA ASP A 107 -9.85 0.68 13.71
C ASP A 107 -9.60 1.03 15.18
N HIS A 108 -8.49 1.68 15.49
CA HIS A 108 -8.14 2.07 16.85
C HIS A 108 -9.05 3.19 17.37
N ASP A 109 -9.49 3.09 18.64
CA ASP A 109 -10.30 4.14 19.27
C ASP A 109 -9.43 5.34 19.70
N ILE A 110 -9.32 6.30 18.80
CA ILE A 110 -8.50 7.50 18.99
C ILE A 110 -9.02 8.43 20.10
N LYS A 111 -10.28 8.30 20.55
CA LYS A 111 -10.85 9.21 21.58
C LYS A 111 -10.17 9.07 22.94
N THR A 112 -9.47 7.97 23.15
CA THR A 112 -8.78 7.63 24.39
C THR A 112 -7.32 8.11 24.42
N LEU A 113 -6.82 8.62 23.29
CA LEU A 113 -5.43 9.03 23.14
C LEU A 113 -5.25 10.50 23.48
N ASP A 114 -4.13 10.80 24.12
CA ASP A 114 -3.65 12.15 24.35
C ASP A 114 -2.72 12.54 23.20
N TYR A 115 -3.09 13.59 22.46
CA TYR A 115 -2.37 14.15 21.32
C TYR A 115 -2.72 15.65 21.20
N ASP A 116 -1.83 16.42 20.56
CA ASP A 116 -1.99 17.87 20.37
C ASP A 116 -2.94 18.24 19.21
#